data_AF-A0AAW2FFR1-F1
#
_entry.id   AF-A0AAW2FFR1-F1
#
_cell.length_a   1.000
_cell.length_b   1.000
_cell.length_c   1.000
_cell.angle_alpha   90.00
_cell.angle_beta   90.00
_cell.angle_gamma   90.00
#
_symmetry.space_group_name_H-M   'P 1'
#
loop_
_entity.id
_entity.type
_entity.pdbx_description
1 polymer ?
#
loop_
_entity_poly.entity_id
_entity_poly.type
_entity_poly.pdbx_seq_one_letter_code
_entity_poly.pdbx_strand_id
1 'polypeptide(L)'
;MLVFSEALPLGKSGYLNIEFVGEINDKMKGFYRSKYSGEDGTVEHAAVTQFEPTDARRCFPCWDEPALKATFDITLKVPIGLTALSNMVSSARHLQLFDTFFCFLFSN
;
A
#
# COMPACT_ATOMS: atom_id res chain seq x y z
N MET A 1 16.71 11.56 -2.65
CA MET A 1 17.97 10.80 -2.69
C MET A 1 18.42 10.57 -1.26
N LEU A 2 18.60 9.32 -0.84
CA LEU A 2 19.11 9.01 0.50
C LEU A 2 20.64 9.17 0.47
N VAL A 3 21.17 9.96 1.38
CA VAL A 3 22.61 10.21 1.52
C VAL A 3 23.00 9.88 2.95
N PHE A 4 24.02 9.06 3.11
CA PHE A 4 24.58 8.71 4.41
C PHE A 4 25.92 9.42 4.56
N SER A 5 26.21 9.90 5.77
CA SER A 5 27.48 10.56 6.08
C SER A 5 28.69 9.62 6.00
N GLU A 6 28.45 8.32 6.15
CA GLU A 6 29.47 7.28 6.11
C GLU A 6 29.01 6.11 5.23
N ALA A 7 29.97 5.33 4.74
CA ALA A 7 29.68 4.12 3.98
C ALA A 7 29.00 3.07 4.87
N LEU A 8 27.92 2.47 4.37
CA LEU A 8 27.23 1.40 5.10
C LEU A 8 28.10 0.14 5.16
N PRO A 9 28.21 -0.52 6.33
CA PRO A 9 29.01 -1.73 6.47
C PRO A 9 28.42 -2.88 5.64
N LEU A 10 29.26 -3.53 4.84
CA LEU A 10 28.87 -4.67 4.02
C LEU A 10 28.48 -5.88 4.88
N GLY A 11 27.48 -6.64 4.42
CA GLY A 11 27.04 -7.88 5.07
C GLY A 11 26.28 -7.70 6.38
N LYS A 12 25.93 -6.46 6.75
CA LYS A 12 25.09 -6.17 7.92
C LYS A 12 23.68 -5.77 7.51
N SER A 13 22.70 -6.16 8.32
CA SER A 13 21.32 -5.70 8.19
C SER A 13 21.12 -4.39 8.95
N GLY A 14 20.19 -3.56 8.48
CA GLY A 14 19.79 -2.31 9.13
C GLY A 14 18.32 -2.01 8.91
N TYR A 15 17.82 -1.02 9.64
CA TYR A 15 16.45 -0.53 9.51
C TYR A 15 16.44 0.88 8.95
N LEU A 16 15.61 1.12 7.95
CA LEU A 16 15.37 2.43 7.37
C LEU A 16 13.93 2.83 7.69
N ASN A 17 13.77 3.90 8.45
CA ASN A 17 12.46 4.50 8.72
C ASN A 17 12.31 5.76 7.86
N ILE A 18 11.18 5.85 7.14
CA ILE A 18 10.85 7.00 6.32
C ILE A 18 9.43 7.42 6.66
N GLU A 19 9.28 8.62 7.19
CA GLU A 19 7.99 9.30 7.28
C GLU A 19 7.73 10.04 5.96
N PHE A 20 6.54 9.85 5.40
CA PHE A 20 6.15 10.46 4.14
C PHE A 20 4.67 10.81 4.15
N VAL A 21 4.30 11.73 3.25
CA VAL A 21 2.91 12.08 2.95
C VAL A 21 2.69 11.87 1.47
N GLY A 22 1.58 11.22 1.12
CA GLY A 22 1.16 10.97 -0.25
C GLY A 22 -0.28 11.41 -0.48
N GLU A 23 -0.62 11.69 -1.73
CA GLU A 23 -1.97 12.07 -2.14
C GLU A 23 -2.71 10.88 -2.76
N ILE A 24 -3.97 10.68 -2.37
CA ILE A 24 -4.86 9.72 -3.04
C ILE A 24 -5.34 10.37 -4.34
N ASN A 25 -5.03 9.74 -5.47
CA ASN A 25 -5.33 10.28 -6.80
C ASN A 25 -6.62 9.69 -7.41
N ASP A 26 -7.07 10.24 -8.54
CA ASP A 26 -8.26 9.75 -9.28
C ASP A 26 -7.87 9.06 -10.61
N LYS A 27 -6.62 8.59 -10.75
CA LYS A 27 -6.04 8.11 -12.01
C LYS A 27 -5.98 6.59 -12.14
N MET A 28 -6.70 5.85 -11.28
CA MET A 28 -6.76 4.38 -11.28
C MET A 28 -5.37 3.70 -11.22
N LYS A 29 -4.39 4.36 -10.59
CA LYS A 29 -3.00 3.92 -10.52
C LYS A 29 -2.39 4.27 -9.16
N GLY A 30 -1.53 3.42 -8.65
CA GLY A 30 -0.97 3.58 -7.31
C GLY A 30 -2.08 3.45 -6.28
N PHE A 31 -2.11 4.36 -5.30
CA PHE A 31 -3.21 4.46 -4.35
C PHE A 31 -4.20 5.53 -4.80
N TYR A 32 -5.42 5.13 -5.14
CA TYR A 32 -6.41 5.97 -5.81
C TYR A 32 -7.81 5.82 -5.23
N ARG A 33 -8.69 6.79 -5.52
CA ARG A 33 -10.11 6.78 -5.15
C ARG A 33 -10.95 6.19 -6.28
N SER A 34 -11.72 5.17 -5.97
CA SER A 34 -12.77 4.61 -6.83
C SER A 34 -14.14 5.12 -6.38
N LYS A 35 -15.07 5.26 -7.33
CA LYS A 35 -16.47 5.62 -7.06
C LYS A 35 -17.36 4.43 -7.38
N TYR A 36 -18.33 4.16 -6.53
CA TYR A 36 -19.37 3.16 -6.79
C TYR A 36 -20.73 3.71 -6.36
N SER A 37 -21.80 3.13 -6.92
CA SER A 37 -23.16 3.48 -6.56
C SER A 37 -23.64 2.54 -5.46
N GLY A 38 -24.08 3.13 -4.34
CA GLY A 38 -24.80 2.41 -3.29
C GLY A 38 -26.17 1.93 -3.77
N GLU A 39 -26.77 1.00 -3.03
CA GLU A 39 -28.09 0.43 -3.35
C GLU A 39 -29.21 1.49 -3.37
N ASP A 40 -29.03 2.57 -2.62
CA ASP A 40 -29.93 3.73 -2.54
C ASP A 40 -29.67 4.80 -3.61
N GLY A 41 -28.73 4.55 -4.53
CA GLY A 41 -28.32 5.48 -5.58
C GLY A 41 -27.35 6.57 -5.11
N THR A 42 -26.87 6.52 -3.86
CA THR A 42 -25.82 7.43 -3.40
C THR A 42 -24.47 7.09 -4.03
N VAL A 43 -23.62 8.10 -4.19
CA VAL A 43 -22.25 7.90 -4.69
C VAL A 43 -21.33 7.70 -3.50
N GLU A 44 -20.75 6.51 -3.42
CA GLU A 44 -19.79 6.16 -2.38
C GLU A 44 -18.36 6.10 -2.93
N HIS A 45 -17.40 6.14 -2.00
CA HIS A 45 -15.98 6.18 -2.32
C HIS A 45 -15.25 5.01 -1.67
N ALA A 46 -14.43 4.33 -2.46
CA ALA A 46 -13.47 3.36 -1.99
C ALA A 46 -12.04 3.86 -2.26
N ALA A 47 -11.12 3.58 -1.35
CA ALA A 47 -9.69 3.74 -1.63
C ALA A 47 -9.13 2.39 -2.07
N VAL A 48 -8.44 2.38 -3.21
CA VAL A 48 -7.98 1.16 -3.90
C VAL A 48 -6.52 1.30 -4.30
N THR A 49 -5.76 0.21 -4.19
CA THR A 49 -4.37 0.13 -4.65
C THR A 49 -4.28 -0.68 -5.95
N GLN A 50 -3.60 -0.13 -6.95
CA GLN A 50 -3.20 -0.82 -8.17
C GLN A 50 -1.73 -0.48 -8.44
N PHE A 51 -0.83 -1.43 -8.11
CA PHE A 51 0.61 -1.18 -8.13
C PHE A 51 1.34 -1.73 -9.35
N GLU A 52 0.76 -2.69 -10.06
CA GLU A 52 1.40 -3.24 -11.25
C GLU A 52 1.42 -2.20 -12.40
N PRO A 53 2.54 -2.04 -13.13
CA PRO A 53 3.82 -2.73 -12.94
C PRO A 53 4.82 -2.01 -12.02
N THR A 54 4.72 -0.69 -11.85
CA THR A 54 5.72 0.15 -11.15
C THR A 54 5.10 1.34 -10.41
N ASP A 55 3.89 1.15 -9.88
CA ASP A 55 3.10 2.19 -9.22
C ASP A 55 3.05 2.05 -7.68
N ALA A 56 3.70 1.04 -7.10
CA ALA A 56 3.84 0.92 -5.64
C ALA A 56 4.57 2.14 -5.05
N ARG A 57 5.59 2.62 -5.76
CA ARG A 57 6.37 3.82 -5.40
C ARG A 57 5.55 5.11 -5.29
N ARG A 58 4.34 5.14 -5.84
CA ARG A 58 3.40 6.28 -5.71
C ARG A 58 2.62 6.24 -4.40
N CYS A 59 2.54 5.08 -3.76
CA CYS A 59 1.84 4.90 -2.49
C CYS A 59 2.80 5.01 -1.31
N PHE A 60 3.99 4.42 -1.38
CA PHE A 60 4.99 4.48 -0.33
C PHE A 60 6.41 4.37 -0.91
N PRO A 61 7.44 4.93 -0.25
CA PRO A 61 8.83 4.77 -0.69
C PRO A 61 9.27 3.31 -0.59
N CYS A 62 9.56 2.69 -1.73
CA CYS A 62 10.02 1.31 -1.80
C CYS A 62 10.96 1.07 -2.98
N TRP A 63 11.68 -0.05 -2.92
CA TRP A 63 12.39 -0.61 -4.08
C TRP A 63 11.42 -1.39 -4.95
N ASP A 64 10.79 -0.68 -5.88
CA ASP A 64 9.68 -1.15 -6.71
C ASP A 64 10.17 -1.86 -7.98
N GLU A 65 10.81 -3.02 -7.77
CA GLU A 65 11.28 -3.94 -8.81
C GLU A 65 10.82 -5.38 -8.50
N PRO A 66 10.24 -6.12 -9.46
CA PRO A 66 9.70 -7.47 -9.21
C PRO A 66 10.72 -8.49 -8.68
N ALA A 67 12.01 -8.29 -9.01
CA ALA A 67 13.10 -9.15 -8.56
C ALA A 67 13.40 -9.00 -7.05
N LEU A 68 12.98 -7.90 -6.42
CA LEU A 68 13.25 -7.57 -5.03
C LEU A 68 12.06 -7.93 -4.14
N LYS A 69 11.89 -9.23 -3.88
CA LYS A 69 10.81 -9.72 -3.00
C LYS A 69 11.06 -9.33 -1.54
N ALA A 70 10.01 -8.88 -0.86
CA ALA A 70 10.01 -8.55 0.56
C ALA A 70 8.71 -9.01 1.25
N THR A 71 8.77 -9.13 2.58
CA THR A 71 7.58 -9.35 3.42
C THR A 71 7.05 -8.02 3.91
N PHE A 72 5.73 -7.85 3.95
CA PHE A 72 5.09 -6.61 4.34
C PHE A 72 4.12 -6.84 5.50
N ASP A 73 4.35 -6.14 6.60
CA ASP A 73 3.40 -5.99 7.70
C ASP A 73 2.73 -4.61 7.57
N ILE A 74 1.42 -4.59 7.33
CA ILE A 74 0.67 -3.37 7.01
C ILE A 74 -0.29 -3.05 8.15
N THR A 75 -0.29 -1.79 8.60
CA THR A 75 -1.27 -1.26 9.55
C THR A 75 -2.00 -0.07 8.91
N LEU A 76 -3.34 -0.06 9.00
CA LEU A 76 -4.19 1.00 8.46
C LEU A 76 -5.02 1.63 9.57
N LYS A 77 -5.08 2.96 9.60
CA LYS A 77 -6.01 3.71 10.45
C LYS A 77 -7.23 4.07 9.63
N VAL A 78 -8.38 3.53 10.00
CA VAL A 78 -9.61 3.61 9.19
C VAL A 78 -10.75 4.18 10.05
N PRO A 79 -11.58 5.09 9.50
CA PRO A 79 -12.80 5.55 10.17
C PRO A 79 -13.75 4.41 10.58
N ILE A 80 -14.49 4.63 11.67
CA ILE A 80 -15.54 3.69 12.10
C ILE A 80 -16.60 3.59 10.99
N GLY A 81 -17.04 2.36 10.71
CA GLY A 81 -18.02 2.09 9.65
C GLY A 81 -17.40 1.72 8.30
N LEU A 82 -16.08 1.83 8.15
CA LEU A 82 -15.39 1.35 6.95
C LEU A 82 -14.62 0.05 7.22
N THR A 83 -14.58 -0.83 6.22
CA THR A 83 -13.81 -2.09 6.27
C THR A 83 -12.52 -1.97 5.49
N ALA A 84 -11.37 -2.32 6.09
CA ALA A 84 -10.10 -2.44 5.40
C ALA A 84 -9.76 -3.89 5.06
N LEU A 85 -9.42 -4.11 3.80
CA LEU A 85 -8.91 -5.39 3.31
C LEU A 85 -7.44 -5.25 2.91
N SER A 86 -6.70 -6.35 2.98
CA SER A 86 -5.32 -6.45 2.50
C SER A 86 -5.07 -7.89 2.08
N ASN A 87 -3.90 -8.16 1.49
CA ASN A 87 -3.52 -9.49 1.03
C ASN A 87 -3.43 -10.51 2.17
N MET A 88 -3.19 -10.05 3.39
CA MET A 88 -3.18 -10.88 4.59
C MET A 88 -4.55 -10.80 5.27
N VAL A 89 -5.04 -11.95 5.74
CA VAL A 89 -6.20 -12.02 6.63
C VAL A 89 -5.91 -11.16 7.86
N SER A 90 -6.92 -10.45 8.37
CA SER A 90 -6.83 -9.48 9.48
C SER A 90 -6.31 -10.05 10.81
N SER A 91 -5.87 -11.30 10.84
CA SER A 91 -5.01 -11.88 11.87
C SER A 91 -4.26 -13.10 11.30
N ALA A 92 -2.94 -13.14 11.48
CA ALA A 92 -1.98 -14.23 11.21
C ALA A 92 -1.30 -14.34 9.82
N ARG A 93 0.00 -13.93 9.84
CA ARG A 93 1.22 -14.42 9.16
C ARG A 93 1.01 -15.77 8.43
N HIS A 94 1.30 -16.00 7.15
CA HIS A 94 2.52 -15.75 6.37
C HIS A 94 2.18 -16.16 4.91
N LEU A 95 2.39 -15.30 3.91
CA LEU A 95 2.36 -15.70 2.49
C LEU A 95 3.35 -14.87 1.66
N GLN A 96 4.07 -15.55 0.76
CA GLN A 96 4.97 -14.94 -0.23
C GLN A 96 4.15 -14.35 -1.37
N LEU A 97 4.40 -13.08 -1.70
CA LEU A 97 3.61 -12.36 -2.69
C LEU A 97 4.08 -12.63 -4.13
N PHE A 98 3.10 -13.02 -4.94
CA PHE A 98 3.04 -12.77 -6.38
C PHE A 98 1.96 -11.69 -6.61
N ASP A 99 2.40 -10.53 -7.07
CA ASP A 99 1.78 -9.60 -8.03
C ASP A 99 0.46 -8.85 -7.81
N THR A 100 -0.24 -8.86 -6.66
CA THR A 100 -1.26 -7.80 -6.45
C THR A 100 -1.56 -7.47 -5.00
N PHE A 101 -1.26 -6.24 -4.57
CA PHE A 101 -1.79 -5.66 -3.32
C PHE A 101 -3.12 -5.01 -3.61
N PHE A 102 -4.21 -5.61 -3.13
CA PHE A 102 -5.55 -5.01 -3.15
C PHE A 102 -5.93 -4.60 -1.73
N CYS A 103 -5.79 -3.31 -1.42
CA CYS A 103 -6.47 -2.72 -0.28
C CYS A 103 -7.80 -2.13 -0.75
N PHE A 104 -8.92 -2.55 -0.16
CA PHE A 104 -10.23 -1.93 -0.37
C PHE A 104 -10.70 -1.31 0.95
N LEU A 105 -11.17 -0.07 0.88
CA LEU A 105 -11.99 0.56 1.92
C LEU A 105 -13.45 0.59 1.45
N PHE A 106 -14.35 -0.16 2.11
CA PHE A 106 -15.79 -0.14 1.83
C PHE A 106 -16.54 0.70 2.86
N SER A 107 -17.56 1.44 2.44
CA SER A 107 -18.63 1.92 3.33
C SER A 107 -19.66 0.80 3.51
N ASN A 108 -20.19 0.69 4.72
CA ASN A 108 -21.23 -0.28 5.08
C ASN A 108 -22.61 0.39 5.03
#